data_AF-A0A953HGI1-F1
#
_entry.id   AF-A0A953HGI1-F1
#
_cell.length_a   1.000
_cell.length_b   1.000
_cell.length_c   1.000
_cell.angle_alpha   90.00
_cell.angle_beta   90.00
_cell.angle_gamma   90.00
#
_symmetry.space_group_name_H-M   'P 1'
#
loop_
_entity.id
_entity.type
_entity.pdbx_description
1 polymer ?
#
loop_
_entity_poly.entity_id
_entity_poly.type
_entity_poly.pdbx_seq_one_letter_code
_entity_poly.pdbx_strand_id
1 'polypeptide(L)'
;MNCTRLEPTLPAFIEERLRAFAGEAGSMRAKAWMRPAEQLMRVEKLCCFKASRVSFADMLIRKMVRERWQIRLVSEKCEDAGAAKLVYRIDAGTHSFTYIARAYPWDGIEKVGRRSDGANRDMFGALFVNVASDQRIAREFETFDIKSEGQMRTDSDVIGWTPANRSSRHFDAVVDSLVRGEQPPRNLGYLLRNGGFQSSGRNGTISYPGIPDDHPLAHPFFADLFAIYLVRLVSIDLVNAVARHHNPNAARLDPSIARELGIGNSSGQGMCVALQRWPHWVATWVTVRETALGYAKSMPVDTASIAAVEEAIARVIRIYKRTDAQSEAYVTPNDAIIVNLTAILDLTSKKTFKWWGDVEAYITESMDAETVEQFNSVLLDIVPDFCDALAPYFKLGAARRRQLQPAMTVGRLRDVLRRNYGWALTADRTLAETHQHFWYHSVDNGEQRRGDRIIDPHEQFESFIDHVGLIQRLAAVLVSRSDSERVGDVVLDHPDLHYAISRVQYLDGLAYAEIRDPIAHRDFLPANLIRFFLASLGVRGATPLSIRYVRGTFFQDQPLPSDLRHGAEAGELARGIMTEAVI
;
A
#
# COMPACT_ATOMS: atom_id res chain seq x y z
N MET A 1 5.79 11.34 -37.72
CA MET A 1 4.39 10.96 -37.46
C MET A 1 3.91 11.78 -36.29
N ASN A 2 2.97 12.71 -36.50
CA ASN A 2 2.32 13.43 -35.41
C ASN A 2 1.48 12.42 -34.62
N CYS A 3 2.04 11.92 -33.51
CA CYS A 3 1.29 11.17 -32.52
C CYS A 3 0.37 12.19 -31.83
N THR A 4 -0.81 12.43 -32.38
CA THR A 4 -1.90 13.09 -31.66
C THR A 4 -2.06 12.33 -30.35
N ARG A 5 -1.69 12.95 -29.22
CA ARG A 5 -1.92 12.38 -27.88
C ARG A 5 -3.41 12.07 -27.79
N LEU A 6 -3.77 10.81 -27.91
CA LEU A 6 -5.14 10.36 -27.64
C LEU A 6 -5.42 10.71 -26.19
N GLU A 7 -6.47 11.50 -25.96
CA GLU A 7 -6.87 11.84 -24.60
C GLU A 7 -7.09 10.56 -23.79
N PRO A 8 -6.63 10.52 -22.53
CA PRO A 8 -6.85 9.36 -21.69
C PRO A 8 -8.36 9.12 -21.56
N THR A 9 -8.81 7.93 -21.96
CA THR A 9 -10.20 7.53 -21.74
C THR A 9 -10.38 7.20 -20.26
N LEU A 10 -11.12 8.05 -19.55
CA LEU A 10 -11.42 7.83 -18.13
C LEU A 10 -12.68 6.97 -17.95
N PRO A 11 -12.75 6.18 -16.86
CA PRO A 11 -13.99 5.57 -16.43
C PRO A 11 -15.08 6.63 -16.20
N ALA A 12 -16.33 6.34 -16.59
CA ALA A 12 -17.45 7.30 -16.52
C ALA A 12 -17.58 7.98 -15.14
N PHE A 13 -17.48 7.21 -14.06
CA PHE A 13 -17.51 7.74 -12.68
C PHE A 13 -16.45 8.83 -12.44
N ILE A 14 -15.21 8.60 -12.90
CA ILE A 14 -14.11 9.55 -12.73
C ILE A 14 -14.32 10.76 -13.64
N GLU A 15 -14.71 10.55 -14.89
CA GLU A 15 -14.98 11.61 -15.87
C GLU A 15 -16.08 12.56 -15.37
N GLU A 16 -17.18 12.01 -14.85
CA GLU A 16 -18.29 12.78 -14.27
C GLU A 16 -17.84 13.62 -13.06
N ARG A 17 -17.06 13.03 -12.16
CA ARG A 17 -16.52 13.76 -10.99
C ARG A 17 -15.54 14.85 -11.40
N LEU A 18 -14.67 14.57 -12.37
CA LEU A 18 -13.73 15.56 -12.89
C LEU A 18 -14.47 16.74 -13.52
N ARG A 19 -15.50 16.50 -14.34
CA ARG A 19 -16.33 17.56 -14.93
C ARG A 19 -17.10 18.34 -13.88
N ALA A 20 -17.62 17.69 -12.84
CA ALA A 20 -18.33 18.35 -11.75
C ALA A 20 -17.42 19.33 -10.98
N PHE A 21 -16.16 18.98 -10.76
CA PHE A 21 -15.20 19.81 -10.02
C PHE A 21 -14.50 20.88 -10.88
N ALA A 22 -14.18 20.55 -12.14
CA ALA A 22 -13.34 21.38 -12.99
C ALA A 22 -14.11 22.12 -14.10
N GLY A 23 -15.38 21.79 -14.32
CA GLY A 23 -16.10 22.15 -15.54
C GLY A 23 -15.50 21.51 -16.79
N GLU A 24 -16.06 21.82 -17.95
CA GLU A 24 -15.63 21.23 -19.23
C GLU A 24 -14.16 21.58 -19.56
N ALA A 25 -13.85 22.88 -19.59
CA ALA A 25 -12.52 23.37 -19.94
C ALA A 25 -11.46 22.95 -18.91
N GLY A 26 -11.80 22.90 -17.63
CA GLY A 26 -10.90 22.43 -16.58
C GLY A 26 -10.66 20.93 -16.66
N SER A 27 -11.68 20.13 -16.97
CA SER A 27 -11.54 18.68 -17.20
C SER A 27 -10.57 18.38 -18.33
N MET A 28 -10.69 19.08 -19.46
CA MET A 28 -9.77 18.95 -20.59
C MET A 28 -8.32 19.31 -20.20
N ARG A 29 -8.14 20.38 -19.40
CA ARG A 29 -6.83 20.78 -18.89
C ARG A 29 -6.25 19.73 -17.93
N ALA A 30 -7.04 19.19 -17.03
CA ALA A 30 -6.62 18.16 -16.09
C ALA A 30 -6.19 16.88 -16.80
N LYS A 31 -6.95 16.42 -17.80
CA LYS A 31 -6.59 15.27 -18.65
C LYS A 31 -5.29 15.52 -19.42
N ALA A 32 -5.04 16.75 -19.89
CA ALA A 32 -3.80 17.08 -20.57
C ALA A 32 -2.55 16.99 -19.67
N TRP A 33 -2.72 17.16 -18.36
CA TRP A 33 -1.67 17.00 -17.35
C TRP A 33 -1.50 15.56 -16.83
N MET A 34 -2.41 14.64 -17.16
CA MET A 34 -2.23 13.23 -16.83
C MET A 34 -1.06 12.64 -17.63
N ARG A 35 -0.24 11.84 -16.96
CA ARG A 35 0.94 11.26 -17.60
C ARG A 35 0.53 10.07 -18.47
N PRO A 36 1.04 9.98 -19.72
CA PRO A 36 0.76 8.84 -20.59
C PRO A 36 1.21 7.52 -19.95
N ALA A 37 0.40 6.47 -20.09
CA ALA A 37 0.72 5.16 -19.53
C ALA A 37 2.03 4.57 -20.05
N GLU A 38 2.41 4.89 -21.30
CA GLU A 38 3.69 4.45 -21.88
C GLU A 38 4.92 5.01 -21.16
N GLN A 39 4.79 6.20 -20.56
CA GLN A 39 5.85 6.84 -19.78
C GLN A 39 5.77 6.41 -18.32
N LEU A 40 4.56 6.41 -17.74
CA LEU A 40 4.36 6.20 -16.31
C LEU A 40 4.48 4.74 -15.88
N MET A 41 4.01 3.80 -16.69
CA MET A 41 3.97 2.38 -16.33
C MET A 41 5.32 1.68 -16.51
N ARG A 42 6.42 2.41 -16.32
CA ARG A 42 7.79 1.90 -16.28
C ARG A 42 8.21 1.72 -14.82
N VAL A 43 8.94 0.64 -14.52
CA VAL A 43 9.42 0.30 -13.17
C VAL A 43 10.21 1.46 -12.56
N GLU A 44 11.04 2.14 -13.36
CA GLU A 44 11.82 3.31 -12.94
C GLU A 44 10.98 4.53 -12.56
N LYS A 45 9.74 4.63 -13.04
CA LYS A 45 8.81 5.70 -12.66
C LYS A 45 7.92 5.28 -11.50
N LEU A 46 7.39 4.05 -11.55
CA LEU A 46 6.54 3.50 -10.51
C LEU A 46 7.25 3.44 -9.15
N CYS A 47 8.55 3.11 -9.13
CA CYS A 47 9.31 3.01 -7.89
C CYS A 47 9.48 4.34 -7.15
N CYS A 48 9.35 5.48 -7.84
CA CYS A 48 9.46 6.81 -7.26
C CYS A 48 8.18 7.26 -6.53
N PHE A 49 7.06 6.55 -6.69
CA PHE A 49 5.80 6.92 -6.06
C PHE A 49 5.94 7.03 -4.55
N LYS A 50 5.31 8.04 -3.98
CA LYS A 50 5.29 8.29 -2.53
C LYS A 50 3.87 8.14 -1.99
N ALA A 51 3.79 7.81 -0.70
CA ALA A 51 2.52 7.88 0.01
C ALA A 51 1.95 9.30 -0.13
N SER A 52 0.64 9.37 -0.29
CA SER A 52 -0.10 10.57 -0.65
C SER A 52 -1.52 10.50 -0.13
N ARG A 53 -2.30 11.57 -0.27
CA ARG A 53 -3.68 11.64 0.18
C ARG A 53 -4.56 10.46 -0.27
N VAL A 54 -4.35 9.94 -1.48
CA VAL A 54 -5.14 8.81 -2.03
C VAL A 54 -4.59 7.42 -1.66
N SER A 55 -3.59 7.36 -0.78
CA SER A 55 -3.07 6.09 -0.27
C SER A 55 -4.02 5.52 0.78
N PHE A 56 -4.17 4.20 0.83
CA PHE A 56 -5.24 3.58 1.61
C PHE A 56 -5.14 3.85 3.11
N ALA A 57 -3.94 3.89 3.69
CA ALA A 57 -3.76 4.22 5.11
C ALA A 57 -4.18 5.65 5.41
N ASP A 58 -3.78 6.62 4.59
CA ASP A 58 -4.17 8.03 4.74
C ASP A 58 -5.69 8.19 4.59
N MET A 59 -6.31 7.51 3.62
CA MET A 59 -7.78 7.49 3.46
C MET A 59 -8.49 6.92 4.68
N LEU A 60 -7.98 5.80 5.23
CA LEU A 60 -8.54 5.17 6.42
C LEU A 60 -8.45 6.08 7.64
N ILE A 61 -7.29 6.69 7.91
CA ILE A 61 -7.14 7.63 9.04
C ILE A 61 -8.14 8.79 8.89
N ARG A 62 -8.24 9.41 7.71
CA ARG A 62 -9.19 10.50 7.49
C ARG A 62 -10.64 10.06 7.71
N LYS A 63 -11.00 8.85 7.28
CA LYS A 63 -12.32 8.26 7.57
C LYS A 63 -12.54 8.12 9.07
N MET A 64 -11.61 7.54 9.81
CA MET A 64 -11.72 7.36 11.27
C MET A 64 -11.85 8.69 12.02
N VAL A 65 -11.10 9.72 11.62
CA VAL A 65 -11.17 11.07 12.21
C VAL A 65 -12.51 11.72 11.92
N ARG A 66 -12.94 11.72 10.65
CA ARG A 66 -14.21 12.33 10.22
C ARG A 66 -15.41 11.69 10.92
N GLU A 67 -15.39 10.37 11.08
CA GLU A 67 -16.46 9.59 11.70
C GLU A 67 -16.27 9.40 13.22
N ARG A 68 -15.23 10.03 13.79
CA ARG A 68 -14.93 10.03 15.24
C ARG A 68 -14.96 8.63 15.86
N TRP A 69 -14.30 7.68 15.22
CA TRP A 69 -14.31 6.28 15.67
C TRP A 69 -13.86 6.16 17.13
N GLN A 70 -14.52 5.26 17.85
CA GLN A 70 -14.23 4.99 19.25
C GLN A 70 -13.53 3.64 19.37
N ILE A 71 -12.29 3.64 19.82
CA ILE A 71 -11.51 2.42 20.04
C ILE A 71 -11.17 2.36 21.53
N ARG A 72 -11.56 1.28 22.21
CA ARG A 72 -11.42 1.13 23.66
C ARG A 72 -10.84 -0.23 24.00
N LEU A 73 -9.78 -0.26 24.79
CA LEU A 73 -9.33 -1.46 25.49
C LEU A 73 -10.34 -1.77 26.60
N VAL A 74 -11.08 -2.87 26.48
CA VAL A 74 -12.15 -3.25 27.42
C VAL A 74 -11.75 -4.38 28.37
N SER A 75 -10.72 -5.14 28.01
CA SER A 75 -10.11 -6.14 28.89
C SER A 75 -8.62 -6.23 28.61
N GLU A 76 -7.83 -6.26 29.68
CA GLU A 76 -6.39 -6.46 29.64
C GLU A 76 -6.02 -7.45 30.75
N LYS A 77 -5.39 -8.57 30.38
CA LYS A 77 -4.83 -9.55 31.31
C LYS A 77 -3.37 -9.76 30.94
N CYS A 78 -2.47 -9.16 31.71
CA CYS A 78 -1.03 -9.36 31.58
C CYS A 78 -0.56 -10.38 32.63
N GLU A 79 0.21 -11.36 32.18
CA GLU A 79 0.86 -12.38 33.00
C GLU A 79 2.36 -12.04 33.13
N ASP A 80 3.06 -12.77 34.02
CA ASP A 80 4.50 -12.63 34.18
C ASP A 80 5.23 -13.02 32.87
N ALA A 81 6.36 -12.37 32.59
CA ALA A 81 7.17 -12.50 31.37
C ALA A 81 6.61 -11.91 30.04
N GLY A 82 5.63 -11.02 30.09
CA GLY A 82 5.18 -10.26 28.90
C GLY A 82 4.11 -10.94 28.05
N ALA A 83 3.56 -12.06 28.53
CA ALA A 83 2.35 -12.64 27.99
C ALA A 83 1.12 -11.77 28.32
N ALA A 84 0.25 -11.54 27.34
CA ALA A 84 -0.99 -10.82 27.58
C ALA A 84 -2.15 -11.26 26.68
N LYS A 85 -3.37 -11.08 27.18
CA LYS A 85 -4.62 -11.15 26.43
C LYS A 85 -5.30 -9.78 26.51
N LEU A 86 -5.48 -9.13 25.36
CA LEU A 86 -6.12 -7.83 25.24
C LEU A 86 -7.39 -7.96 24.39
N VAL A 87 -8.45 -7.25 24.78
CA VAL A 87 -9.73 -7.20 24.05
C VAL A 87 -10.12 -5.74 23.84
N TYR A 88 -10.39 -5.38 22.59
CA TYR A 88 -10.79 -4.06 22.16
C TYR A 88 -12.23 -4.07 21.65
N ARG A 89 -12.96 -3.02 22.02
CA ARG A 89 -14.25 -2.65 21.41
C ARG A 89 -14.02 -1.49 20.46
N ILE A 90 -14.51 -1.63 19.24
CA ILE A 90 -14.49 -0.59 18.22
C ILE A 90 -15.94 -0.21 17.90
N ASP A 91 -16.26 1.08 17.95
CA ASP A 91 -17.50 1.63 17.43
C ASP A 91 -17.18 2.62 16.30
N ALA A 92 -17.77 2.38 15.13
CA ALA A 92 -17.51 3.09 13.89
C ALA A 92 -18.85 3.38 13.20
N GLY A 93 -19.41 4.57 13.48
CA GLY A 93 -20.76 4.93 13.04
C GLY A 93 -21.81 4.02 13.68
N THR A 94 -22.62 3.36 12.85
CA THR A 94 -23.66 2.41 13.28
C THR A 94 -23.13 1.00 13.56
N HIS A 95 -21.84 0.74 13.31
CA HIS A 95 -21.24 -0.58 13.45
C HIS A 95 -20.39 -0.65 14.72
N SER A 96 -20.41 -1.84 15.34
CA SER A 96 -19.53 -2.17 16.44
C SER A 96 -18.92 -3.55 16.24
N PHE A 97 -17.63 -3.68 16.54
CA PHE A 97 -16.93 -4.94 16.38
C PHE A 97 -15.77 -5.10 17.38
N THR A 98 -15.28 -6.33 17.47
CA THR A 98 -14.23 -6.73 18.42
C THR A 98 -12.89 -6.90 17.72
N TYR A 99 -11.81 -6.54 18.41
CA TYR A 99 -10.47 -7.02 18.08
C TYR A 99 -9.83 -7.60 19.33
N ILE A 100 -9.12 -8.72 19.20
CA ILE A 100 -8.37 -9.32 20.30
C ILE A 100 -6.90 -9.44 19.95
N ALA A 101 -6.05 -9.46 20.98
CA ALA A 101 -4.62 -9.69 20.83
C ALA A 101 -4.11 -10.63 21.91
N ARG A 102 -3.42 -11.69 21.48
CA ARG A 102 -2.65 -12.62 22.31
C ARG A 102 -1.18 -12.34 22.10
N ALA A 103 -0.51 -11.73 23.07
CA ALA A 103 0.94 -11.57 23.11
C ALA A 103 1.54 -12.71 23.94
N TYR A 104 2.72 -13.21 23.57
CA TYR A 104 3.41 -14.31 24.24
C TYR A 104 4.67 -13.83 24.97
N PRO A 105 5.22 -14.65 25.89
CA PRO A 105 6.51 -14.36 26.49
C PRO A 105 7.58 -14.23 25.41
N TRP A 106 8.50 -13.29 25.62
CA TRP A 106 9.65 -13.14 24.74
C TRP A 106 10.60 -14.32 24.93
N ASP A 107 10.94 -15.00 23.84
CA ASP A 107 11.82 -16.18 23.84
C ASP A 107 13.30 -15.83 23.63
N GLY A 108 13.63 -14.54 23.57
CA GLY A 108 14.99 -14.07 23.31
C GLY A 108 15.40 -14.13 21.83
N ILE A 109 14.52 -14.58 20.93
CA ILE A 109 14.87 -14.84 19.53
C ILE A 109 14.16 -13.85 18.62
N GLU A 110 14.94 -13.03 17.90
CA GLU A 110 14.40 -12.15 16.88
C GLU A 110 13.79 -12.96 15.73
N LYS A 111 12.47 -12.81 15.58
CA LYS A 111 11.70 -13.41 14.49
C LYS A 111 11.84 -12.52 13.25
N VAL A 112 12.93 -12.71 12.50
CA VAL A 112 13.27 -11.92 11.31
C VAL A 112 12.40 -12.30 10.10
N GLY A 113 11.93 -13.56 10.03
CA GLY A 113 11.06 -14.05 8.98
C GLY A 113 9.66 -13.42 8.99
N ARG A 114 8.94 -13.57 7.87
CA ARG A 114 7.52 -13.15 7.75
C ARG A 114 6.53 -14.30 7.63
N ARG A 115 6.96 -15.39 6.97
CA ARG A 115 6.13 -16.58 6.74
C ARG A 115 6.84 -17.86 7.15
N SER A 116 8.15 -17.97 6.95
CA SER A 116 9.00 -19.09 7.39
C SER A 116 8.80 -19.48 8.85
N ASP A 117 8.60 -18.51 9.73
CA ASP A 117 8.49 -18.82 11.16
C ASP A 117 7.09 -19.36 11.52
N GLY A 118 6.17 -19.48 10.55
CA GLY A 118 4.84 -20.06 10.72
C GLY A 118 4.08 -19.48 11.91
N ALA A 119 3.79 -20.35 12.89
CA ALA A 119 3.13 -19.98 14.14
C ALA A 119 4.06 -19.48 15.25
N ASN A 120 5.37 -19.46 15.01
CA ASN A 120 6.36 -18.83 15.87
C ASN A 120 6.30 -17.30 15.69
N ARG A 121 5.33 -16.68 16.37
CA ARG A 121 5.07 -15.22 16.43
C ARG A 121 5.03 -14.78 17.87
N ASP A 122 5.40 -13.52 18.13
CA ASP A 122 5.29 -12.93 19.48
C ASP A 122 3.86 -12.52 19.81
N MET A 123 3.01 -12.35 18.79
CA MET A 123 1.63 -11.99 18.97
C MET A 123 0.77 -12.47 17.80
N PHE A 124 -0.47 -12.87 18.11
CA PHE A 124 -1.57 -13.02 17.16
C PHE A 124 -2.74 -12.15 17.59
N GLY A 125 -3.41 -11.52 16.64
CA GLY A 125 -4.71 -10.88 16.87
C GLY A 125 -5.77 -11.35 15.89
N ALA A 126 -7.04 -11.13 16.23
CA ALA A 126 -8.17 -11.39 15.35
C ALA A 126 -9.10 -10.17 15.31
N LEU A 127 -9.44 -9.74 14.09
CA LEU A 127 -10.44 -8.70 13.83
C LEU A 127 -11.76 -9.38 13.47
N PHE A 128 -12.79 -9.18 14.28
CA PHE A 128 -14.12 -9.75 14.07
C PHE A 128 -14.99 -8.86 13.19
N VAL A 129 -15.97 -9.47 12.51
CA VAL A 129 -17.00 -8.76 11.72
C VAL A 129 -17.93 -7.98 12.64
N ASN A 130 -18.29 -8.58 13.77
CA ASN A 130 -19.21 -8.02 14.77
C ASN A 130 -18.57 -8.08 16.16
N VAL A 131 -19.34 -7.65 17.15
CA VAL A 131 -18.99 -7.85 18.56
C VAL A 131 -19.00 -9.33 18.87
N ALA A 132 -17.84 -9.88 19.22
CA ALA A 132 -17.72 -11.28 19.62
C ALA A 132 -18.17 -11.50 21.07
N SER A 133 -18.83 -12.63 21.34
CA SER A 133 -19.16 -13.06 22.70
C SER A 133 -17.90 -13.54 23.45
N ASP A 134 -17.95 -13.58 24.78
CA ASP A 134 -16.84 -14.06 25.61
C ASP A 134 -16.43 -15.50 25.26
N GLN A 135 -17.41 -16.37 24.98
CA GLN A 135 -17.14 -17.75 24.53
C GLN A 135 -16.40 -17.78 23.19
N ARG A 136 -16.81 -16.92 22.25
CA ARG A 136 -16.16 -16.82 20.93
C ARG A 136 -14.73 -16.31 21.04
N ILE A 137 -14.51 -15.31 21.91
CA ILE A 137 -13.18 -14.76 22.21
C ILE A 137 -12.29 -15.82 22.84
N ALA A 138 -12.78 -16.56 23.83
CA ALA A 138 -12.03 -17.64 24.49
C ALA A 138 -11.57 -18.70 23.49
N ARG A 139 -12.46 -19.17 22.60
CA ARG A 139 -12.12 -20.13 21.54
C ARG A 139 -11.04 -19.61 20.58
N GLU A 140 -11.05 -18.31 20.27
CA GLU A 140 -10.04 -17.72 19.39
C GLU A 140 -8.68 -17.64 20.08
N PHE A 141 -8.64 -17.33 21.39
CA PHE A 141 -7.41 -17.40 22.17
C PHE A 141 -6.86 -18.83 22.26
N GLU A 142 -7.72 -19.83 22.51
CA GLU A 142 -7.32 -21.24 22.48
C GLU A 142 -6.72 -21.63 21.14
N THR A 143 -7.33 -21.16 20.03
CA THR A 143 -6.79 -21.36 18.68
C THR A 143 -5.39 -20.77 18.53
N PHE A 144 -5.16 -19.56 19.03
CA PHE A 144 -3.83 -18.93 19.00
C PHE A 144 -2.81 -19.67 19.87
N ASP A 145 -3.22 -20.17 21.03
CA ASP A 145 -2.35 -20.90 21.96
C ASP A 145 -1.87 -22.27 21.38
N ILE A 146 -2.52 -22.81 20.33
CA ILE A 146 -2.05 -24.02 19.60
C ILE A 146 -0.64 -23.81 18.99
N LYS A 147 -0.34 -22.60 18.51
CA LYS A 147 0.93 -22.25 17.86
C LYS A 147 1.43 -23.26 16.82
N SER A 148 0.52 -23.77 15.98
CA SER A 148 0.85 -24.71 14.90
C SER A 148 0.20 -24.28 13.58
N GLU A 149 1.02 -23.83 12.63
CA GLU A 149 0.54 -23.45 11.30
C GLU A 149 -0.06 -24.70 10.62
N GLY A 150 -1.28 -24.56 10.09
CA GLY A 150 -2.02 -25.68 9.52
C GLY A 150 -3.03 -26.34 10.46
N GLN A 151 -2.90 -26.22 11.79
CA GLN A 151 -3.93 -26.67 12.74
C GLN A 151 -4.83 -25.54 13.24
N MET A 152 -4.31 -24.31 13.29
CA MET A 152 -5.07 -23.13 13.68
C MET A 152 -6.17 -22.81 12.65
N ARG A 153 -7.43 -22.78 13.06
CA ARG A 153 -8.58 -22.43 12.20
C ARG A 153 -9.57 -21.53 12.93
N THR A 154 -10.21 -20.66 12.16
CA THR A 154 -11.30 -19.79 12.59
C THR A 154 -12.48 -19.94 11.64
N ASP A 155 -13.47 -19.08 11.75
CA ASP A 155 -14.67 -19.05 10.93
C ASP A 155 -14.96 -17.65 10.36
N SER A 156 -16.07 -17.55 9.62
CA SER A 156 -16.50 -16.33 8.93
C SER A 156 -16.89 -15.17 9.86
N ASP A 157 -16.90 -15.36 11.18
CA ASP A 157 -17.05 -14.27 12.13
C ASP A 157 -15.79 -13.39 12.22
N VAL A 158 -14.66 -13.88 11.70
CA VAL A 158 -13.35 -13.20 11.72
C VAL A 158 -13.00 -12.69 10.32
N ILE A 159 -12.72 -11.40 10.21
CA ILE A 159 -12.22 -10.73 8.99
C ILE A 159 -10.80 -11.18 8.67
N GLY A 160 -9.93 -11.22 9.69
CA GLY A 160 -8.57 -11.69 9.52
C GLY A 160 -7.74 -11.68 10.79
N TRP A 161 -6.59 -12.33 10.71
CA TRP A 161 -5.60 -12.40 11.77
C TRP A 161 -4.41 -11.48 11.53
N THR A 162 -3.83 -10.99 12.61
CA THR A 162 -2.66 -10.11 12.65
C THR A 162 -1.53 -10.75 13.46
N PRO A 163 -0.72 -11.64 12.86
CA PRO A 163 0.57 -11.99 13.44
C PRO A 163 1.47 -10.75 13.55
N ALA A 164 2.21 -10.63 14.65
CA ALA A 164 3.21 -9.59 14.85
C ALA A 164 4.39 -10.12 15.67
N ASN A 165 5.53 -9.46 15.49
CA ASN A 165 6.76 -9.75 16.22
C ASN A 165 7.23 -8.51 16.98
N ARG A 166 7.86 -8.74 18.12
CA ARG A 166 8.42 -7.73 19.00
C ARG A 166 9.67 -7.11 18.38
N SER A 167 9.84 -5.80 18.57
CA SER A 167 11.08 -5.11 18.24
C SER A 167 12.17 -5.47 19.24
N SER A 168 13.22 -6.13 18.77
CA SER A 168 14.42 -6.44 19.57
C SER A 168 15.19 -5.17 19.98
N ARG A 169 14.98 -4.06 19.28
CA ARG A 169 15.74 -2.81 19.48
C ARG A 169 15.24 -1.98 20.65
N HIS A 170 13.92 -1.88 20.83
CA HIS A 170 13.34 -0.81 21.66
C HIS A 170 12.34 -1.28 22.70
N PHE A 171 11.78 -2.49 22.59
CA PHE A 171 10.68 -2.88 23.47
C PHE A 171 11.10 -2.96 24.95
N ASP A 172 12.18 -3.67 25.27
CA ASP A 172 12.68 -3.79 26.66
C ASP A 172 13.07 -2.43 27.22
N ALA A 173 13.84 -1.64 26.46
CA ALA A 173 14.29 -0.32 26.88
C ALA A 173 13.13 0.63 27.22
N VAL A 174 12.00 0.53 26.50
CA VAL A 174 10.78 1.27 26.83
C VAL A 174 10.16 0.75 28.12
N VAL A 175 9.98 -0.56 28.27
CA VAL A 175 9.44 -1.16 29.51
C VAL A 175 10.30 -0.74 30.71
N ASP A 176 11.62 -0.86 30.63
CA ASP A 176 12.56 -0.54 31.71
C ASP A 176 12.52 0.94 32.11
N SER A 177 12.33 1.84 31.15
CA SER A 177 12.13 3.27 31.43
C SER A 177 10.86 3.50 32.24
N LEU A 178 9.75 2.91 31.79
CA LEU A 178 8.45 3.05 32.45
C LEU A 178 8.44 2.44 33.85
N VAL A 179 9.07 1.27 34.04
CA VAL A 179 9.22 0.61 35.34
C VAL A 179 9.96 1.49 36.34
N ARG A 180 10.95 2.27 35.88
CA ARG A 180 11.69 3.24 36.71
C ARG A 180 10.91 4.54 36.98
N GLY A 181 9.70 4.69 36.42
CA GLY A 181 8.92 5.92 36.52
C GLY A 181 9.37 7.01 35.53
N GLU A 182 10.19 6.67 34.54
CA GLU A 182 10.76 7.58 33.55
C GLU A 182 10.08 7.41 32.17
N GLN A 183 10.24 8.40 31.29
CA GLN A 183 9.84 8.27 29.88
C GLN A 183 11.02 7.82 29.01
N PRO A 184 10.79 6.96 28.00
CA PRO A 184 11.84 6.55 27.07
C PRO A 184 12.28 7.69 26.15
N PRO A 185 13.41 7.55 25.43
CA PRO A 185 13.80 8.53 24.42
C PRO A 185 12.78 8.62 23.28
N ARG A 186 12.77 9.76 22.58
CA ARG A 186 11.90 10.00 21.40
C ARG A 186 12.44 9.33 20.14
N ASN A 187 11.65 9.32 19.07
CA ASN A 187 12.01 8.77 17.75
C ASN A 187 12.35 7.26 17.73
N LEU A 188 11.59 6.44 18.46
CA LEU A 188 11.81 4.98 18.56
C LEU A 188 11.41 4.17 17.31
N GLY A 189 10.72 4.78 16.35
CA GLY A 189 10.18 4.10 15.16
C GLY A 189 8.99 3.20 15.49
N TYR A 190 9.22 1.97 15.99
CA TYR A 190 8.15 1.02 16.32
C TYR A 190 8.52 0.05 17.47
N LEU A 191 7.49 -0.48 18.14
CA LEU A 191 7.61 -1.49 19.21
C LEU A 191 7.23 -2.89 18.75
N LEU A 192 6.27 -3.00 17.82
CA LEU A 192 5.91 -4.24 17.13
C LEU A 192 6.08 -4.07 15.62
N ARG A 193 6.45 -5.17 14.96
CA ARG A 193 6.54 -5.30 13.51
C ARG A 193 5.42 -6.23 13.04
N ASN A 194 4.66 -5.80 12.04
CA ASN A 194 3.61 -6.64 11.48
C ASN A 194 4.20 -7.86 10.74
N GLY A 195 3.53 -9.00 10.89
CA GLY A 195 3.82 -10.26 10.18
C GLY A 195 2.93 -10.50 8.96
N GLY A 196 2.20 -9.47 8.50
CA GLY A 196 1.21 -9.54 7.43
C GLY A 196 -0.20 -9.91 7.91
N PHE A 197 -1.22 -9.40 7.24
CA PHE A 197 -2.62 -9.70 7.54
C PHE A 197 -3.06 -11.01 6.86
N GLN A 198 -3.61 -11.94 7.64
CA GLN A 198 -4.09 -13.22 7.16
C GLN A 198 -5.62 -13.17 7.05
N SER A 199 -6.14 -13.00 5.84
CA SER A 199 -7.57 -12.80 5.59
C SER A 199 -8.03 -13.48 4.30
N SER A 200 -9.24 -13.15 3.84
CA SER A 200 -9.77 -13.55 2.54
C SER A 200 -9.84 -15.06 2.34
N GLY A 201 -10.42 -15.77 3.31
CA GLY A 201 -10.55 -17.23 3.31
C GLY A 201 -9.38 -17.98 3.94
N ARG A 202 -8.24 -17.33 4.20
CA ARG A 202 -7.09 -17.97 4.84
C ARG A 202 -7.48 -18.40 6.26
N ASN A 203 -7.15 -19.64 6.64
CA ASN A 203 -7.47 -20.26 7.93
C ASN A 203 -8.97 -20.31 8.29
N GLY A 204 -9.87 -20.05 7.33
CA GLY A 204 -11.32 -20.06 7.56
C GLY A 204 -11.96 -18.67 7.78
N THR A 205 -11.18 -17.58 7.70
CA THR A 205 -11.71 -16.21 7.81
C THR A 205 -12.71 -15.90 6.70
N ILE A 206 -13.54 -14.87 6.88
CA ILE A 206 -14.44 -14.42 5.81
C ILE A 206 -13.64 -13.94 4.58
N SER A 207 -14.20 -14.18 3.39
CA SER A 207 -13.67 -13.60 2.15
C SER A 207 -14.08 -12.13 2.02
N TYR A 208 -13.30 -11.29 1.35
CA TYR A 208 -13.64 -9.86 1.19
C TYR A 208 -15.08 -9.60 0.73
N PRO A 209 -15.65 -10.33 -0.26
CA PRO A 209 -17.05 -10.17 -0.66
C PRO A 209 -18.10 -10.54 0.40
N GLY A 210 -17.69 -11.22 1.48
CA GLY A 210 -18.57 -11.55 2.59
C GLY A 210 -18.63 -10.46 3.67
N ILE A 211 -17.71 -9.49 3.66
CA ILE A 211 -17.82 -8.32 4.55
C ILE A 211 -19.06 -7.52 4.11
N PRO A 212 -20.00 -7.20 5.02
CA PRO A 212 -21.22 -6.46 4.65
C PRO A 212 -20.90 -5.16 3.93
N ASP A 213 -21.65 -4.81 2.89
CA ASP A 213 -21.33 -3.66 2.03
C ASP A 213 -21.34 -2.31 2.75
N ASP A 214 -22.14 -2.19 3.81
CA ASP A 214 -22.27 -1.03 4.69
C ASP A 214 -21.26 -1.05 5.85
N HIS A 215 -20.52 -2.15 6.05
CA HIS A 215 -19.50 -2.24 7.06
C HIS A 215 -18.42 -1.18 6.82
N PRO A 216 -17.94 -0.45 7.86
CA PRO A 216 -16.98 0.64 7.69
C PRO A 216 -15.63 0.22 7.07
N LEU A 217 -15.32 -1.08 7.11
CA LEU A 217 -14.13 -1.69 6.52
C LEU A 217 -14.36 -2.31 5.13
N ALA A 218 -15.57 -2.20 4.56
CA ALA A 218 -15.94 -2.72 3.23
C ALA A 218 -15.38 -1.88 2.07
N HIS A 219 -14.08 -1.59 2.14
CA HIS A 219 -13.29 -0.88 1.15
C HIS A 219 -11.96 -1.64 0.98
N PRO A 220 -11.39 -1.70 -0.23
CA PRO A 220 -10.10 -2.38 -0.43
C PRO A 220 -9.05 -1.94 0.58
N PHE A 221 -8.36 -2.92 1.18
CA PHE A 221 -7.30 -2.78 2.19
C PHE A 221 -7.68 -2.11 3.53
N PHE A 222 -8.91 -1.65 3.74
CA PHE A 222 -9.26 -0.98 5.00
C PHE A 222 -9.23 -1.94 6.19
N ALA A 223 -9.72 -3.17 6.04
CA ALA A 223 -9.62 -4.18 7.08
C ALA A 223 -8.16 -4.47 7.45
N ASP A 224 -7.32 -4.71 6.45
CA ASP A 224 -5.89 -5.02 6.58
C ASP A 224 -5.15 -3.90 7.32
N LEU A 225 -5.35 -2.66 6.87
CA LEU A 225 -4.67 -1.49 7.41
C LEU A 225 -5.23 -1.09 8.78
N PHE A 226 -6.53 -1.25 9.02
CA PHE A 226 -7.11 -1.02 10.34
C PHE A 226 -6.57 -2.03 11.35
N ALA A 227 -6.44 -3.30 10.97
CA ALA A 227 -5.85 -4.32 11.83
C ALA A 227 -4.38 -4.00 12.15
N ILE A 228 -3.60 -3.49 11.19
CA ILE A 228 -2.23 -2.99 11.45
C ILE A 228 -2.24 -1.78 12.41
N TYR A 229 -3.18 -0.84 12.26
CA TYR A 229 -3.36 0.26 13.20
C TYR A 229 -3.68 -0.26 14.62
N LEU A 230 -4.49 -1.32 14.75
CA LEU A 230 -4.76 -1.93 16.06
C LEU A 230 -3.51 -2.61 16.65
N VAL A 231 -2.64 -3.22 15.84
CA VAL A 231 -1.34 -3.73 16.33
C VAL A 231 -0.48 -2.60 16.90
N ARG A 232 -0.56 -1.37 16.36
CA ARG A 232 0.08 -0.17 16.94
C ARG A 232 -0.41 0.06 18.35
N LEU A 233 -1.72 0.04 18.55
CA LEU A 233 -2.33 0.26 19.87
C LEU A 233 -1.95 -0.85 20.84
N VAL A 234 -2.00 -2.11 20.38
CA VAL A 234 -1.53 -3.26 21.17
C VAL A 234 -0.09 -3.07 21.61
N SER A 235 0.79 -2.56 20.76
CA SER A 235 2.19 -2.35 21.13
C SER A 235 2.36 -1.34 22.26
N ILE A 236 1.54 -0.28 22.27
CA ILE A 236 1.53 0.78 23.30
C ILE A 236 0.92 0.25 24.60
N ASP A 237 -0.24 -0.42 24.51
CA ASP A 237 -0.92 -0.95 25.68
C ASP A 237 -0.11 -2.08 26.32
N LEU A 238 0.55 -2.92 25.51
CA LEU A 238 1.37 -4.03 26.00
C LEU A 238 2.58 -3.53 26.81
N VAL A 239 3.35 -2.53 26.35
CA VAL A 239 4.48 -2.02 27.15
C VAL A 239 4.02 -1.40 28.46
N ASN A 240 2.87 -0.71 28.47
CA ASN A 240 2.28 -0.17 29.68
C ASN A 240 1.83 -1.28 30.64
N ALA A 241 1.21 -2.34 30.12
CA ALA A 241 0.74 -3.48 30.88
C ALA A 241 1.91 -4.24 31.54
N VAL A 242 2.96 -4.52 30.77
CA VAL A 242 4.17 -5.20 31.25
C VAL A 242 4.89 -4.35 32.30
N ALA A 243 5.07 -3.05 32.04
CA ALA A 243 5.70 -2.16 33.03
C ALA A 243 4.91 -2.10 34.35
N ARG A 244 3.58 -1.99 34.27
CA ARG A 244 2.70 -1.99 35.45
C ARG A 244 2.72 -3.32 36.20
N HIS A 245 2.88 -4.44 35.50
CA HIS A 245 3.01 -5.75 36.10
C HIS A 245 4.30 -5.84 36.93
N HIS A 246 5.43 -5.32 36.42
CA HIS A 246 6.70 -5.29 37.15
C HIS A 246 6.72 -4.24 38.27
N ASN A 247 6.07 -3.09 38.09
CA ASN A 247 5.94 -2.05 39.10
C ASN A 247 4.54 -1.42 39.02
N PRO A 248 3.66 -1.60 40.04
CA PRO A 248 2.33 -0.99 40.06
C PRO A 248 2.33 0.54 39.93
N ASN A 249 3.44 1.20 40.29
CA ASN A 249 3.65 2.65 40.17
C ASN A 249 4.44 3.05 38.91
N ALA A 250 4.63 2.14 37.95
CA ALA A 250 5.29 2.44 36.69
C ALA A 250 4.65 3.65 35.99
N ALA A 251 5.48 4.47 35.35
CA ALA A 251 4.98 5.55 34.52
C ALA A 251 4.17 4.97 33.35
N ARG A 252 3.14 5.68 32.93
CA ARG A 252 2.45 5.39 31.67
C ARG A 252 3.20 6.06 30.52
N LEU A 253 3.34 5.37 29.39
CA LEU A 253 3.93 5.96 28.19
C LEU A 253 3.20 7.25 27.81
N ASP A 254 3.97 8.32 27.67
CA ASP A 254 3.46 9.64 27.34
C ASP A 254 2.77 9.62 25.96
N PRO A 255 1.55 10.19 25.83
CA PRO A 255 0.81 10.21 24.56
C PRO A 255 1.58 10.88 23.41
N SER A 256 2.44 11.85 23.68
CA SER A 256 3.25 12.51 22.65
C SER A 256 4.32 11.58 22.09
N ILE A 257 4.92 10.71 22.92
CA ILE A 257 5.88 9.70 22.49
C ILE A 257 5.14 8.54 21.79
N ALA A 258 4.01 8.11 22.35
CA ALA A 258 3.17 7.07 21.76
C ALA A 258 2.70 7.44 20.34
N ARG A 259 2.47 8.73 20.07
CA ARG A 259 2.09 9.22 18.73
C ARG A 259 3.21 9.02 17.70
N GLU A 260 4.46 9.16 18.11
CA GLU A 260 5.64 8.97 17.23
C GLU A 260 5.90 7.51 16.88
N LEU A 261 5.27 6.56 17.58
CA LEU A 261 5.39 5.15 17.26
C LEU A 261 4.52 4.81 16.05
N GLY A 262 5.10 4.11 15.09
CA GLY A 262 4.38 3.41 14.04
C GLY A 262 4.38 1.90 14.27
N ILE A 263 4.03 1.16 13.23
CA ILE A 263 4.23 -0.27 13.13
C ILE A 263 5.27 -0.58 12.08
N GLY A 264 6.28 -1.35 12.48
CA GLY A 264 7.31 -1.80 11.58
C GLY A 264 6.68 -2.61 10.45
N ASN A 265 7.08 -2.31 9.23
CA ASN A 265 6.74 -3.08 8.07
C ASN A 265 8.02 -3.49 7.35
N SER A 266 7.99 -4.70 6.83
CA SER A 266 8.91 -5.12 5.81
C SER A 266 8.06 -5.73 4.70
N SER A 267 8.32 -5.41 3.44
CA SER A 267 7.71 -6.04 2.27
C SER A 267 8.76 -6.70 1.38
N GLY A 268 8.36 -7.73 0.63
CA GLY A 268 9.26 -8.66 -0.05
C GLY A 268 8.70 -9.05 -1.40
N GLN A 269 9.39 -9.95 -2.10
CA GLN A 269 9.19 -10.24 -3.53
C GLN A 269 7.75 -10.61 -3.91
N GLY A 270 6.96 -11.21 -3.01
CA GLY A 270 5.55 -11.51 -3.25
C GLY A 270 4.69 -10.32 -3.70
N MET A 271 5.07 -9.08 -3.39
CA MET A 271 4.35 -7.89 -3.87
C MET A 271 4.47 -7.69 -5.38
N CYS A 272 5.61 -8.03 -5.98
CA CYS A 272 5.78 -7.98 -7.44
C CYS A 272 4.81 -8.92 -8.14
N VAL A 273 4.63 -10.12 -7.58
CA VAL A 273 3.67 -11.12 -8.09
C VAL A 273 2.24 -10.64 -7.93
N ALA A 274 1.88 -10.00 -6.82
CA ALA A 274 0.56 -9.40 -6.61
C ALA A 274 0.22 -8.36 -7.69
N LEU A 275 1.14 -7.42 -7.95
CA LEU A 275 0.98 -6.40 -8.99
C LEU A 275 0.75 -7.01 -10.38
N GLN A 276 1.47 -8.08 -10.70
CA GLN A 276 1.31 -8.77 -11.98
C GLN A 276 0.07 -9.66 -12.06
N ARG A 277 -0.38 -10.22 -10.94
CA ARG A 277 -1.59 -11.04 -10.87
C ARG A 277 -2.86 -10.22 -11.06
N TRP A 278 -2.87 -8.99 -10.53
CA TRP A 278 -4.06 -8.12 -10.49
C TRP A 278 -3.84 -6.75 -11.14
N PRO A 279 -3.48 -6.69 -12.43
CA PRO A 279 -3.18 -5.43 -13.13
C PRO A 279 -4.37 -4.47 -13.25
N HIS A 280 -5.62 -4.94 -13.15
CA HIS A 280 -6.79 -4.03 -13.10
C HIS A 280 -6.81 -3.21 -11.81
N TRP A 281 -6.33 -3.77 -10.70
CA TRP A 281 -6.21 -3.04 -9.45
C TRP A 281 -5.12 -1.97 -9.58
N VAL A 282 -4.00 -2.31 -10.21
CA VAL A 282 -2.93 -1.34 -10.54
C VAL A 282 -3.51 -0.21 -11.39
N ALA A 283 -4.23 -0.54 -12.46
CA ALA A 283 -4.90 0.45 -13.29
C ALA A 283 -5.89 1.32 -12.52
N THR A 284 -6.69 0.72 -11.63
CA THR A 284 -7.66 1.44 -10.79
C THR A 284 -6.94 2.48 -9.94
N TRP A 285 -5.86 2.06 -9.27
CA TRP A 285 -5.14 2.94 -8.37
C TRP A 285 -4.38 4.05 -9.10
N VAL A 286 -3.68 3.71 -10.18
CA VAL A 286 -2.95 4.70 -10.98
C VAL A 286 -3.91 5.67 -11.67
N THR A 287 -5.06 5.20 -12.19
CA THR A 287 -6.08 6.10 -12.77
C THR A 287 -6.56 7.11 -11.74
N VAL A 288 -6.93 6.68 -10.52
CA VAL A 288 -7.40 7.59 -9.47
C VAL A 288 -6.32 8.63 -9.13
N ARG A 289 -5.09 8.18 -8.90
CA ARG A 289 -3.98 9.09 -8.55
C ARG A 289 -3.67 10.05 -9.67
N GLU A 290 -3.57 9.59 -10.91
CA GLU A 290 -3.21 10.45 -12.04
C GLU A 290 -4.33 11.42 -12.40
N THR A 291 -5.60 11.05 -12.26
CA THR A 291 -6.71 12.01 -12.42
C THR A 291 -6.66 13.07 -11.32
N ALA A 292 -6.45 12.68 -10.06
CA ALA A 292 -6.28 13.62 -8.95
C ALA A 292 -5.10 14.57 -9.17
N LEU A 293 -3.96 14.03 -9.63
CA LEU A 293 -2.75 14.80 -9.92
C LEU A 293 -2.94 15.73 -11.12
N GLY A 294 -3.59 15.26 -12.19
CA GLY A 294 -3.91 16.08 -13.35
C GLY A 294 -4.80 17.27 -12.97
N TYR A 295 -5.79 17.04 -12.11
CA TYR A 295 -6.60 18.12 -11.54
C TYR A 295 -5.77 19.08 -10.68
N ALA A 296 -4.94 18.56 -9.76
CA ALA A 296 -4.05 19.40 -8.94
C ALA A 296 -3.09 20.26 -9.77
N LYS A 297 -2.47 19.67 -10.80
CA LYS A 297 -1.60 20.37 -11.76
C LYS A 297 -2.35 21.43 -12.58
N SER A 298 -3.66 21.29 -12.73
CA SER A 298 -4.51 22.27 -13.41
C SER A 298 -4.97 23.43 -12.52
N MET A 299 -4.68 23.38 -11.21
CA MET A 299 -5.01 24.45 -10.27
C MET A 299 -4.06 25.64 -10.44
N PRO A 300 -4.57 26.88 -10.27
CA PRO A 300 -3.74 28.07 -10.34
C PRO A 300 -2.70 28.12 -9.23
N VAL A 301 -1.57 28.76 -9.51
CA VAL A 301 -0.59 29.12 -8.47
C VAL A 301 -0.97 30.50 -7.93
N ASP A 302 -1.64 30.50 -6.80
CA ASP A 302 -2.04 31.70 -6.05
C ASP A 302 -1.53 31.66 -4.60
N THR A 303 -1.67 32.77 -3.87
CA THR A 303 -1.17 32.91 -2.49
C THR A 303 -1.69 31.82 -1.55
N ALA A 304 -2.95 31.41 -1.67
CA ALA A 304 -3.55 30.40 -0.80
C ALA A 304 -2.98 29.00 -1.10
N SER A 305 -2.88 28.65 -2.39
CA SER A 305 -2.31 27.37 -2.82
C SER A 305 -0.82 27.26 -2.49
N ILE A 306 -0.05 28.36 -2.58
CA ILE A 306 1.36 28.41 -2.18
C ILE A 306 1.49 28.10 -0.69
N ALA A 307 0.72 28.77 0.17
CA ALA A 307 0.73 28.53 1.61
C ALA A 307 0.38 27.07 1.95
N ALA A 308 -0.58 26.47 1.24
CA ALA A 308 -0.95 25.07 1.42
C ALA A 308 0.18 24.10 1.00
N VAL A 309 0.88 24.39 -0.09
CA VAL A 309 2.06 23.63 -0.54
C VAL A 309 3.23 23.79 0.44
N GLU A 310 3.49 25.00 0.95
CA GLU A 310 4.49 25.28 1.98
C GLU A 310 4.26 24.45 3.24
N GLU A 311 3.02 24.45 3.75
CA GLU A 311 2.66 23.66 4.93
C GLU A 311 2.86 22.15 4.66
N ALA A 312 2.44 21.68 3.50
CA ALA A 312 2.58 20.28 3.10
C ALA A 312 4.05 19.85 2.95
N ILE A 313 4.89 20.67 2.31
CA ILE A 313 6.34 20.42 2.21
C ILE A 313 6.98 20.42 3.60
N ALA A 314 6.63 21.37 4.47
CA ALA A 314 7.16 21.40 5.83
C ALA A 314 6.82 20.10 6.61
N ARG A 315 5.60 19.56 6.44
CA ARG A 315 5.22 18.25 7.01
C ARG A 315 6.07 17.12 6.45
N VAL A 316 6.25 17.07 5.13
CA VAL A 316 7.06 16.04 4.46
C VAL A 316 8.53 16.08 4.90
N ILE A 317 9.12 17.27 5.03
CA ILE A 317 10.50 17.43 5.51
C ILE A 317 10.65 16.90 6.94
N ARG A 318 9.69 17.15 7.84
CA ARG A 318 9.71 16.59 9.20
C ARG A 318 9.74 15.06 9.21
N ILE A 319 8.99 14.43 8.30
CA ILE A 319 8.95 12.97 8.15
C ILE A 319 10.31 12.44 7.66
N TYR A 320 10.89 13.06 6.63
CA TYR A 320 12.20 12.62 6.10
C TYR A 320 13.33 12.73 7.13
N LYS A 321 13.35 13.79 7.94
CA LYS A 321 14.34 13.98 9.01
C LYS A 321 14.26 12.91 10.11
N ARG A 322 13.13 12.22 10.24
CA ARG A 322 12.87 11.18 11.26
C ARG A 322 12.91 9.76 10.70
N THR A 323 12.98 9.63 9.39
CA THR A 323 13.01 8.34 8.71
C THR A 323 14.44 7.83 8.67
N ASP A 324 14.62 6.50 8.79
CA ASP A 324 15.90 5.84 8.56
C ASP A 324 16.54 6.31 7.24
N ALA A 325 17.85 6.53 7.28
CA ALA A 325 18.61 6.94 6.10
C ALA A 325 18.44 5.92 4.96
N GLN A 326 18.37 6.41 3.72
CA GLN A 326 18.40 5.56 2.53
C GLN A 326 19.79 4.94 2.40
N SER A 327 19.88 3.61 2.42
CA SER A 327 21.17 2.90 2.39
C SER A 327 21.60 2.45 0.99
N GLU A 328 20.70 2.48 0.01
CA GLU A 328 20.93 1.92 -1.32
C GLU A 328 21.17 3.01 -2.36
N ALA A 329 22.20 2.84 -3.20
CA ALA A 329 22.64 3.85 -4.17
C ALA A 329 21.62 4.15 -5.29
N TYR A 330 20.66 3.25 -5.54
CA TYR A 330 19.60 3.43 -6.54
C TYR A 330 18.37 4.18 -6.00
N VAL A 331 18.45 4.76 -4.79
CA VAL A 331 17.40 5.56 -4.17
C VAL A 331 17.94 6.94 -3.84
N THR A 332 17.18 7.99 -4.14
CA THR A 332 17.55 9.36 -3.76
C THR A 332 17.62 9.48 -2.23
N PRO A 333 18.74 9.96 -1.66
CA PRO A 333 18.85 10.18 -0.22
C PRO A 333 17.82 11.19 0.31
N ASN A 334 17.33 10.96 1.54
CA ASN A 334 16.35 11.85 2.18
C ASN A 334 16.83 13.31 2.22
N ASP A 335 18.11 13.55 2.50
CA ASP A 335 18.69 14.91 2.56
C ASP A 335 18.63 15.63 1.21
N ALA A 336 18.86 14.91 0.10
CA ALA A 336 18.75 15.48 -1.23
C ALA A 336 17.29 15.85 -1.55
N ILE A 337 16.33 15.00 -1.18
CA ILE A 337 14.89 15.31 -1.30
C ILE A 337 14.54 16.55 -0.46
N ILE A 338 15.03 16.65 0.77
CA ILE A 338 14.77 17.80 1.66
C ILE A 338 15.33 19.10 1.05
N VAL A 339 16.57 19.08 0.55
CA VAL A 339 17.20 20.24 -0.10
C VAL A 339 16.37 20.66 -1.32
N ASN A 340 16.00 19.71 -2.18
CA ASN A 340 15.25 20.01 -3.39
C ASN A 340 13.85 20.53 -3.09
N LEU A 341 13.12 19.95 -2.11
CA LEU A 341 11.82 20.45 -1.68
C LEU A 341 11.91 21.89 -1.14
N THR A 342 12.98 22.22 -0.41
CA THR A 342 13.22 23.59 0.06
C THR A 342 13.48 24.53 -1.12
N ALA A 343 14.23 24.09 -2.13
CA ALA A 343 14.45 24.84 -3.35
C ALA A 343 13.17 25.10 -4.16
N ILE A 344 12.18 24.20 -4.09
CA ILE A 344 10.86 24.40 -4.73
C ILE A 344 10.09 25.53 -4.05
N LEU A 345 10.13 25.65 -2.71
CA LEU A 345 9.50 26.76 -1.99
C LEU A 345 10.12 28.11 -2.40
N ASP A 346 11.44 28.14 -2.46
CA ASP A 346 12.22 29.28 -2.96
C ASP A 346 11.85 29.64 -4.41
N LEU A 347 11.64 28.63 -5.26
CA LEU A 347 11.26 28.83 -6.66
C LEU A 347 9.89 29.51 -6.78
N THR A 348 8.90 29.05 -6.02
CA THR A 348 7.53 29.60 -6.06
C THR A 348 7.44 31.03 -5.54
N SER A 349 8.39 31.47 -4.70
CA SER A 349 8.46 32.87 -4.25
C SER A 349 9.17 33.81 -5.24
N LYS A 350 10.09 33.28 -6.07
CA LYS A 350 10.92 34.08 -7.00
C LYS A 350 10.39 34.15 -8.42
N LYS A 351 9.56 33.19 -8.84
CA LYS A 351 9.10 33.07 -10.22
C LYS A 351 7.59 32.87 -10.28
N THR A 352 6.93 33.58 -11.19
CA THR A 352 5.49 33.43 -11.41
C THR A 352 5.21 32.25 -12.34
N PHE A 353 4.34 31.36 -11.90
CA PHE A 353 3.78 30.26 -12.69
C PHE A 353 2.28 30.43 -12.77
N LYS A 354 1.66 29.94 -13.84
CA LYS A 354 0.21 30.02 -13.97
C LYS A 354 -0.45 28.82 -13.29
N TRP A 355 0.07 27.61 -13.55
CA TRP A 355 -0.48 26.37 -13.04
C TRP A 355 0.57 25.56 -12.28
N TRP A 356 0.15 24.75 -11.31
CA TRP A 356 1.06 23.85 -10.59
C TRP A 356 1.75 22.83 -11.51
N GLY A 357 1.11 22.47 -12.64
CA GLY A 357 1.74 21.67 -13.69
C GLY A 357 2.95 22.34 -14.34
N ASP A 358 2.98 23.68 -14.42
CA ASP A 358 4.13 24.42 -14.95
C ASP A 358 5.32 24.36 -13.97
N VAL A 359 5.05 24.39 -12.67
CA VAL A 359 6.06 24.21 -11.61
C VAL A 359 6.62 22.79 -11.69
N GLU A 360 5.76 21.77 -11.79
CA GLU A 360 6.21 20.39 -11.86
C GLU A 360 7.03 20.10 -13.13
N ALA A 361 6.61 20.63 -14.28
CA ALA A 361 7.38 20.52 -15.51
C ALA A 361 8.77 21.13 -15.36
N TYR A 362 8.87 22.31 -14.75
CA TYR A 362 10.14 23.01 -14.52
C TYR A 362 11.10 22.21 -13.61
N ILE A 363 10.60 21.63 -12.52
CA ILE A 363 11.46 20.85 -11.61
C ILE A 363 11.84 19.50 -12.22
N THR A 364 11.02 18.94 -13.10
CA THR A 364 11.31 17.67 -13.78
C THR A 364 12.55 17.75 -14.67
N GLU A 365 12.85 18.94 -15.20
CA GLU A 365 14.05 19.18 -16.03
C GLU A 365 15.35 19.25 -15.21
N SER A 366 15.28 19.49 -13.90
CA SER A 366 16.44 19.85 -13.07
C SER A 366 16.61 19.06 -11.77
N MET A 367 15.62 18.27 -11.37
CA MET A 367 15.62 17.51 -10.12
C MET A 367 15.45 16.00 -10.36
N ASP A 368 15.80 15.20 -9.35
CA ASP A 368 15.64 13.75 -9.41
C ASP A 368 14.17 13.32 -9.38
N ALA A 369 13.88 12.14 -9.94
CA ALA A 369 12.52 11.63 -10.09
C ALA A 369 11.78 11.40 -8.77
N GLU A 370 12.49 11.10 -7.67
CA GLU A 370 11.85 10.89 -6.37
C GLU A 370 11.44 12.19 -5.70
N THR A 371 12.23 13.25 -5.85
CA THR A 371 11.82 14.61 -5.46
C THR A 371 10.57 15.03 -6.22
N VAL A 372 10.57 14.86 -7.55
CA VAL A 372 9.41 15.22 -8.39
C VAL A 372 8.16 14.45 -7.94
N GLU A 373 8.28 13.16 -7.65
CA GLU A 373 7.12 12.38 -7.18
C GLU A 373 6.70 12.68 -5.75
N GLN A 374 7.63 13.13 -4.91
CA GLN A 374 7.29 13.67 -3.60
C GLN A 374 6.50 14.97 -3.73
N PHE A 375 6.88 15.85 -4.65
CA PHE A 375 6.15 17.08 -4.95
C PHE A 375 4.77 16.78 -5.54
N ASN A 376 4.65 15.84 -6.47
CA ASN A 376 3.34 15.37 -6.98
C ASN A 376 2.44 14.87 -5.86
N SER A 377 3.00 14.17 -4.87
CA SER A 377 2.24 13.69 -3.71
C SER A 377 1.80 14.83 -2.79
N VAL A 378 2.60 15.90 -2.66
CA VAL A 378 2.21 17.15 -2.00
C VAL A 378 1.06 17.86 -2.73
N LEU A 379 1.08 17.90 -4.07
CA LEU A 379 -0.01 18.52 -4.84
C LEU A 379 -1.37 17.85 -4.60
N LEU A 380 -1.40 16.58 -4.18
CA LEU A 380 -2.67 15.93 -3.81
C LEU A 380 -3.24 16.42 -2.47
N ASP A 381 -2.43 17.02 -1.61
CA ASP A 381 -2.89 17.60 -0.33
C ASP A 381 -3.66 18.91 -0.55
N ILE A 382 -3.43 19.62 -1.66
CA ILE A 382 -4.07 20.92 -1.96
C ILE A 382 -5.41 20.80 -2.70
N VAL A 383 -5.79 19.60 -3.12
CA VAL A 383 -7.11 19.31 -3.73
C VAL A 383 -7.88 18.25 -2.92
N PRO A 384 -8.09 18.47 -1.61
CA PRO A 384 -8.54 17.42 -0.71
C PRO A 384 -9.92 16.87 -1.07
N ASP A 385 -10.85 17.76 -1.45
CA ASP A 385 -12.23 17.41 -1.76
C ASP A 385 -12.33 16.57 -3.04
N PHE A 386 -11.52 16.88 -4.05
CA PHE A 386 -11.51 16.10 -5.28
C PHE A 386 -10.92 14.70 -5.06
N CYS A 387 -9.82 14.59 -4.30
CA CYS A 387 -9.26 13.31 -3.91
C CYS A 387 -10.30 12.43 -3.18
N ASP A 388 -11.05 13.01 -2.23
CA ASP A 388 -12.06 12.28 -1.48
C ASP A 388 -13.29 11.93 -2.35
N ALA A 389 -13.63 12.76 -3.34
CA ALA A 389 -14.70 12.47 -4.31
C ALA A 389 -14.37 11.31 -5.27
N LEU A 390 -13.09 11.03 -5.53
CA LEU A 390 -12.62 9.90 -6.34
C LEU A 390 -12.53 8.58 -5.56
N ALA A 391 -12.38 8.64 -4.23
CA ALA A 391 -12.20 7.47 -3.37
C ALA A 391 -13.19 6.31 -3.61
N PRO A 392 -14.50 6.53 -3.84
CA PRO A 392 -15.43 5.42 -4.11
C PRO A 392 -15.08 4.58 -5.34
N TYR A 393 -14.31 5.13 -6.30
CA TYR A 393 -13.88 4.40 -7.48
C TYR A 393 -12.97 3.22 -7.15
N PHE A 394 -12.24 3.21 -6.03
CA PHE A 394 -11.41 2.08 -5.65
C PHE A 394 -12.25 0.79 -5.49
N LYS A 395 -13.45 0.89 -4.91
CA LYS A 395 -14.37 -0.26 -4.79
C LYS A 395 -14.95 -0.64 -6.16
N LEU A 396 -15.37 0.34 -6.96
CA LEU A 396 -15.96 0.10 -8.28
C LEU A 396 -14.95 -0.53 -9.27
N GLY A 397 -13.74 0.01 -9.35
CA GLY A 397 -12.68 -0.48 -10.21
C GLY A 397 -12.15 -1.86 -9.80
N ALA A 398 -12.09 -2.14 -8.49
CA ALA A 398 -11.70 -3.44 -7.96
C ALA A 398 -12.75 -4.55 -8.21
N ALA A 399 -13.99 -4.21 -8.56
CA ALA A 399 -15.04 -5.19 -8.84
C ALA A 399 -14.89 -5.88 -10.22
N ARG A 400 -13.96 -5.41 -11.07
CA ARG A 400 -13.77 -5.95 -12.42
C ARG A 400 -13.29 -7.40 -12.37
N ARG A 401 -14.10 -8.31 -12.91
CA ARG A 401 -13.77 -9.75 -12.99
C ARG A 401 -13.09 -10.08 -14.30
N ARG A 402 -12.08 -10.94 -14.24
CA ARG A 402 -11.49 -11.55 -15.44
C ARG A 402 -12.46 -12.58 -16.01
N GLN A 403 -12.98 -12.31 -17.20
CA GLN A 403 -13.85 -13.22 -17.95
C GLN A 403 -13.34 -13.35 -19.38
N LEU A 404 -13.27 -14.58 -19.87
CA LEU A 404 -13.02 -14.85 -21.28
C LEU A 404 -14.26 -14.46 -22.10
N GLN A 405 -14.05 -13.80 -23.22
CA GLN A 405 -15.06 -13.55 -24.23
C GLN A 405 -14.83 -14.50 -25.43
N PRO A 406 -15.41 -15.71 -25.42
CA PRO A 406 -15.14 -16.71 -26.46
C PRO A 406 -15.66 -16.28 -27.84
N ALA A 407 -16.74 -15.48 -27.88
CA ALA A 407 -17.33 -14.98 -29.11
C ALA A 407 -16.53 -13.84 -29.76
N MET A 408 -15.52 -13.26 -29.08
CA MET A 408 -14.63 -12.28 -29.72
C MET A 408 -13.96 -12.92 -30.92
N THR A 409 -13.83 -12.18 -32.03
CA THR A 409 -13.09 -12.68 -33.19
C THR A 409 -11.58 -12.58 -32.97
N VAL A 410 -10.82 -13.46 -33.60
CA VAL A 410 -9.36 -13.41 -33.61
C VAL A 410 -8.86 -12.06 -34.14
N GLY A 411 -9.48 -11.51 -35.19
CA GLY A 411 -9.13 -10.19 -35.72
C GLY A 411 -9.26 -9.08 -34.66
N ARG A 412 -10.36 -9.08 -33.89
CA ARG A 412 -10.54 -8.12 -32.80
C ARG A 412 -9.49 -8.32 -31.70
N LEU A 413 -9.16 -9.55 -31.34
CA LEU A 413 -8.13 -9.84 -30.33
C LEU A 413 -6.74 -9.33 -30.79
N ARG A 414 -6.39 -9.52 -32.06
CA ARG A 414 -5.15 -8.97 -32.65
C ARG A 414 -5.11 -7.44 -32.59
N ASP A 415 -6.23 -6.75 -32.82
CA ASP A 415 -6.29 -5.29 -32.70
C ASP A 415 -6.05 -4.83 -31.26
N VAL A 416 -6.61 -5.53 -30.27
CA VAL A 416 -6.34 -5.26 -28.85
C VAL A 416 -4.86 -5.48 -28.53
N LEU A 417 -4.26 -6.57 -29.02
CA LEU A 417 -2.83 -6.85 -28.85
C LEU A 417 -1.94 -5.75 -29.43
N ARG A 418 -2.15 -5.37 -30.69
CA ARG A 418 -1.36 -4.32 -31.35
C ARG A 418 -1.44 -2.99 -30.60
N ARG A 419 -2.64 -2.61 -30.15
CA ARG A 419 -2.91 -1.34 -29.46
C ARG A 419 -2.32 -1.30 -28.04
N ASN A 420 -2.50 -2.36 -27.25
CA ASN A 420 -2.17 -2.33 -25.83
C ASN A 420 -0.81 -2.95 -25.49
N TYR A 421 -0.27 -3.81 -26.35
CA TYR A 421 0.92 -4.62 -26.10
C TYR A 421 2.03 -4.45 -27.14
N GLY A 422 1.99 -3.42 -27.98
CA GLY A 422 3.06 -3.15 -28.95
C GLY A 422 4.46 -3.17 -28.33
N TRP A 423 4.61 -2.57 -27.14
CA TRP A 423 5.85 -2.57 -26.37
C TRP A 423 6.36 -3.98 -25.98
N ALA A 424 5.46 -4.93 -25.71
CA ALA A 424 5.82 -6.31 -25.37
C ALA A 424 6.12 -7.12 -26.64
N LEU A 425 5.40 -6.84 -27.74
CA LEU A 425 5.60 -7.52 -29.02
C LEU A 425 6.95 -7.15 -29.67
N THR A 426 7.49 -5.97 -29.38
CA THR A 426 8.80 -5.51 -29.89
C THR A 426 9.99 -5.87 -29.00
N ALA A 427 9.76 -6.46 -27.82
CA ALA A 427 10.85 -6.83 -26.91
C ALA A 427 11.63 -8.04 -27.46
N ASP A 428 12.96 -7.95 -27.48
CA ASP A 428 13.81 -9.05 -27.97
C ASP A 428 13.99 -10.13 -26.89
N ARG A 429 13.30 -11.26 -27.05
CA ARG A 429 13.43 -12.42 -26.15
C ARG A 429 14.49 -13.44 -26.59
N THR A 430 15.24 -13.17 -27.67
CA THR A 430 16.38 -14.01 -28.07
C THR A 430 17.61 -13.76 -27.18
N LEU A 431 17.66 -12.59 -26.53
CA LEU A 431 18.70 -12.23 -25.57
C LEU A 431 18.42 -12.88 -24.20
N ALA A 432 19.41 -13.59 -23.64
CA ALA A 432 19.26 -14.26 -22.34
C ALA A 432 18.94 -13.28 -21.20
N GLU A 433 19.50 -12.06 -21.24
CA GLU A 433 19.28 -11.03 -20.22
C GLU A 433 17.81 -10.59 -20.09
N THR A 434 16.99 -10.70 -21.13
CA THR A 434 15.60 -10.22 -21.11
C THR A 434 14.64 -11.14 -20.37
N HIS A 435 15.08 -12.36 -20.08
CA HIS A 435 14.29 -13.37 -19.38
C HIS A 435 15.13 -14.23 -18.43
N GLN A 436 16.24 -13.71 -17.93
CA GLN A 436 17.18 -14.45 -17.06
C GLN A 436 16.52 -14.97 -15.77
N HIS A 437 15.52 -14.28 -15.22
CA HIS A 437 14.89 -14.69 -13.97
C HIS A 437 13.58 -15.45 -14.21
N PHE A 438 13.30 -16.42 -13.34
CA PHE A 438 11.99 -17.05 -13.20
C PHE A 438 11.48 -16.93 -11.75
N TRP A 439 10.17 -17.00 -11.56
CA TRP A 439 9.54 -16.75 -10.26
C TRP A 439 8.63 -17.90 -9.87
N TYR A 440 8.78 -18.42 -8.65
CA TYR A 440 8.09 -19.63 -8.19
C TYR A 440 7.61 -19.48 -6.75
N HIS A 441 6.63 -20.30 -6.36
CA HIS A 441 6.20 -20.39 -4.97
C HIS A 441 7.06 -21.40 -4.20
N SER A 442 7.87 -20.93 -3.25
CA SER A 442 8.72 -21.80 -2.42
C SER A 442 7.89 -22.45 -1.32
N VAL A 443 7.99 -23.78 -1.20
CA VAL A 443 7.40 -24.54 -0.08
C VAL A 443 8.11 -24.17 1.22
N ASP A 444 9.44 -24.23 1.25
CA ASP A 444 10.26 -23.98 2.44
C ASP A 444 10.06 -22.58 3.04
N ASN A 445 9.85 -21.57 2.18
CA ASN A 445 9.69 -20.19 2.61
C ASN A 445 8.21 -19.75 2.72
N GLY A 446 7.28 -20.53 2.17
CA GLY A 446 5.84 -20.21 2.12
C GLY A 446 5.49 -18.94 1.35
N GLU A 447 6.35 -18.52 0.41
CA GLU A 447 6.18 -17.29 -0.38
C GLU A 447 6.83 -17.37 -1.77
N GLN A 448 6.54 -16.36 -2.59
CA GLN A 448 7.12 -16.22 -3.92
C GLN A 448 8.61 -15.87 -3.82
N ARG A 449 9.42 -16.59 -4.60
CA ARG A 449 10.86 -16.39 -4.72
C ARG A 449 11.24 -16.30 -6.19
N ARG A 450 12.42 -15.73 -6.41
CA ARG A 450 13.05 -15.56 -7.73
C ARG A 450 14.27 -16.45 -7.81
N GLY A 451 14.39 -17.21 -8.89
CA GLY A 451 15.60 -17.93 -9.28
C GLY A 451 16.17 -17.40 -10.58
N ASP A 452 17.40 -17.80 -10.86
CA ASP A 452 18.14 -17.48 -12.08
C ASP A 452 18.07 -18.69 -13.02
N ARG A 453 17.53 -18.51 -14.23
CA ARG A 453 17.50 -19.56 -15.25
C ARG A 453 18.92 -20.03 -15.55
N ILE A 454 19.06 -21.28 -15.96
CA ILE A 454 20.33 -21.98 -16.22
C ILE A 454 21.12 -22.31 -14.94
N ILE A 455 21.07 -21.47 -13.91
CA ILE A 455 21.80 -21.66 -12.65
C ILE A 455 20.96 -22.45 -11.64
N ASP A 456 19.75 -21.97 -11.35
CA ASP A 456 18.89 -22.55 -10.34
C ASP A 456 18.01 -23.66 -10.93
N PRO A 457 17.78 -24.76 -10.20
CA PRO A 457 16.82 -25.77 -10.60
C PRO A 457 15.39 -25.21 -10.51
N HIS A 458 14.43 -25.96 -11.07
CA HIS A 458 12.99 -25.71 -10.89
C HIS A 458 12.37 -24.60 -11.73
N GLU A 459 12.99 -24.23 -12.84
CA GLU A 459 12.41 -23.33 -13.85
C GLU A 459 10.99 -23.77 -14.28
N GLN A 460 10.72 -25.07 -14.31
CA GLN A 460 9.39 -25.64 -14.64
C GLN A 460 8.27 -25.23 -13.67
N PHE A 461 8.60 -24.70 -12.48
CA PHE A 461 7.63 -24.18 -11.51
C PHE A 461 7.41 -22.66 -11.64
N GLU A 462 7.87 -22.06 -12.74
CA GLU A 462 7.62 -20.66 -13.04
C GLU A 462 6.12 -20.32 -13.01
N SER A 463 5.82 -19.19 -12.38
CA SER A 463 4.50 -18.58 -12.30
C SER A 463 4.23 -17.61 -13.47
N PHE A 464 3.07 -16.95 -13.46
CA PHE A 464 2.57 -16.06 -14.52
C PHE A 464 3.32 -14.71 -14.68
N ILE A 465 4.59 -14.60 -14.26
CA ILE A 465 5.33 -13.33 -14.20
C ILE A 465 5.84 -12.86 -15.57
N ASP A 466 6.26 -13.78 -16.44
CA ASP A 466 6.74 -13.44 -17.79
C ASP A 466 5.59 -13.15 -18.76
N HIS A 467 5.00 -11.97 -18.58
CA HIS A 467 3.92 -11.46 -19.41
C HIS A 467 4.39 -11.10 -20.83
N VAL A 468 5.66 -10.70 -21.01
CA VAL A 468 6.20 -10.44 -22.36
C VAL A 468 6.22 -11.75 -23.15
N GLY A 469 6.75 -12.82 -22.56
CA GLY A 469 6.76 -14.14 -23.17
C GLY A 469 5.36 -14.69 -23.42
N LEU A 470 4.46 -14.52 -22.45
CA LEU A 470 3.05 -14.90 -22.58
C LEU A 470 2.38 -14.23 -23.78
N ILE A 471 2.57 -12.92 -23.96
CA ILE A 471 1.95 -12.13 -25.01
C ILE A 471 2.55 -12.45 -26.38
N GLN A 472 3.87 -12.61 -26.48
CA GLN A 472 4.52 -13.00 -27.74
C GLN A 472 4.10 -14.40 -28.18
N ARG A 473 3.97 -15.35 -27.24
CA ARG A 473 3.47 -16.69 -27.53
C ARG A 473 2.04 -16.68 -28.03
N LEU A 474 1.17 -15.89 -27.40
CA LEU A 474 -0.20 -15.68 -27.90
C LEU A 474 -0.18 -15.10 -29.32
N ALA A 475 0.59 -14.04 -29.55
CA ALA A 475 0.67 -13.41 -30.86
C ALA A 475 1.16 -14.40 -31.94
N ALA A 476 2.16 -15.22 -31.65
CA ALA A 476 2.68 -16.25 -32.56
C ALA A 476 1.63 -17.27 -32.95
N VAL A 477 0.87 -17.83 -31.99
CA VAL A 477 -0.24 -18.75 -32.27
C VAL A 477 -1.29 -18.08 -33.15
N LEU A 478 -1.65 -16.85 -32.79
CA LEU A 478 -2.67 -16.11 -33.54
C LEU A 478 -2.25 -15.90 -34.99
N VAL A 479 -0.97 -15.76 -35.38
CA VAL A 479 -0.54 -15.57 -36.79
C VAL A 479 -1.19 -16.57 -37.75
N SER A 480 -1.33 -17.83 -37.34
CA SER A 480 -1.87 -18.92 -38.17
C SER A 480 -3.41 -18.96 -38.27
N ARG A 481 -4.13 -18.12 -37.51
CA ARG A 481 -5.60 -18.19 -37.37
C ARG A 481 -6.32 -17.18 -38.27
N SER A 482 -7.53 -17.51 -38.73
CA SER A 482 -8.34 -16.60 -39.55
C SER A 482 -8.91 -15.46 -38.70
N ASP A 483 -8.97 -14.22 -39.21
CA ASP A 483 -9.56 -13.09 -38.47
C ASP A 483 -11.03 -13.31 -38.07
N SER A 484 -11.76 -14.10 -38.87
CA SER A 484 -13.19 -14.42 -38.65
C SER A 484 -13.42 -15.52 -37.60
N GLU A 485 -12.38 -16.27 -37.25
CA GLU A 485 -12.43 -17.35 -36.26
C GLU A 485 -12.74 -16.79 -34.86
N ARG A 486 -13.36 -17.61 -34.01
CA ARG A 486 -13.69 -17.20 -32.63
C ARG A 486 -12.52 -17.52 -31.70
N VAL A 487 -12.33 -16.64 -30.72
CA VAL A 487 -11.33 -16.84 -29.67
C VAL A 487 -11.60 -18.13 -28.88
N GLY A 488 -12.87 -18.54 -28.75
CA GLY A 488 -13.23 -19.83 -28.16
C GLY A 488 -12.54 -21.02 -28.84
N ASP A 489 -12.45 -21.02 -30.17
CA ASP A 489 -11.81 -22.10 -30.94
C ASP A 489 -10.29 -22.14 -30.67
N VAL A 490 -9.66 -20.96 -30.59
CA VAL A 490 -8.24 -20.85 -30.20
C VAL A 490 -7.98 -21.40 -28.80
N VAL A 491 -8.88 -21.15 -27.84
CA VAL A 491 -8.75 -21.66 -26.47
C VAL A 491 -8.96 -23.17 -26.41
N LEU A 492 -9.83 -23.75 -27.25
CA LEU A 492 -10.01 -25.20 -27.33
C LEU A 492 -8.74 -25.90 -27.86
N ASP A 493 -8.10 -25.32 -28.87
CA ASP A 493 -6.86 -25.86 -29.44
C ASP A 493 -5.62 -25.58 -28.57
N HIS A 494 -5.63 -24.46 -27.82
CA HIS A 494 -4.54 -24.00 -26.97
C HIS A 494 -5.05 -23.59 -25.57
N PRO A 495 -5.47 -24.54 -24.73
CA PRO A 495 -6.06 -24.26 -23.41
C PRO A 495 -5.12 -23.52 -22.47
N ASP A 496 -3.81 -23.72 -22.64
CA ASP A 496 -2.76 -23.04 -21.90
C ASP A 496 -2.68 -21.53 -22.20
N LEU A 497 -3.22 -21.06 -23.33
CA LEU A 497 -3.32 -19.63 -23.67
C LEU A 497 -4.56 -18.95 -23.07
N HIS A 498 -5.44 -19.68 -22.37
CA HIS A 498 -6.62 -19.11 -21.73
C HIS A 498 -6.29 -17.91 -20.83
N TYR A 499 -5.21 -18.00 -20.03
CA TYR A 499 -4.78 -16.89 -19.18
C TYR A 499 -4.33 -15.67 -19.99
N ALA A 500 -3.55 -15.86 -21.05
CA ALA A 500 -3.09 -14.78 -21.94
C ALA A 500 -4.27 -14.07 -22.62
N ILE A 501 -5.15 -14.85 -23.23
CA ILE A 501 -6.30 -14.37 -23.98
C ILE A 501 -7.25 -13.61 -23.06
N SER A 502 -7.65 -14.23 -21.95
CA SER A 502 -8.54 -13.57 -21.00
C SER A 502 -7.89 -12.30 -20.45
N ARG A 503 -6.57 -12.28 -20.17
CA ARG A 503 -5.81 -11.08 -19.77
C ARG A 503 -5.93 -9.93 -20.76
N VAL A 504 -5.63 -10.19 -22.03
CA VAL A 504 -5.72 -9.20 -23.11
C VAL A 504 -7.13 -8.63 -23.21
N GLN A 505 -8.14 -9.50 -23.17
CA GLN A 505 -9.55 -9.09 -23.27
C GLN A 505 -10.00 -8.27 -22.06
N TYR A 506 -9.76 -8.75 -20.84
CA TYR A 506 -10.29 -8.09 -19.65
C TYR A 506 -9.57 -6.78 -19.32
N LEU A 507 -8.35 -6.57 -19.82
CA LEU A 507 -7.61 -5.32 -19.61
C LEU A 507 -7.85 -4.27 -20.70
N ASP A 508 -8.58 -4.61 -21.77
CA ASP A 508 -8.89 -3.62 -22.80
C ASP A 508 -9.67 -2.43 -22.21
N GLY A 509 -9.26 -1.23 -22.61
CA GLY A 509 -9.78 0.04 -22.09
C GLY A 509 -9.17 0.52 -20.76
N LEU A 510 -8.20 -0.19 -20.18
CA LEU A 510 -7.51 0.23 -18.95
C LEU A 510 -6.09 0.76 -19.27
N ALA A 511 -5.92 2.08 -19.32
CA ALA A 511 -4.67 2.71 -19.76
C ALA A 511 -3.43 2.25 -18.97
N TYR A 512 -3.56 2.17 -17.64
CA TYR A 512 -2.46 1.87 -16.70
C TYR A 512 -2.43 0.40 -16.23
N ALA A 513 -2.97 -0.53 -17.02
CA ALA A 513 -3.06 -1.93 -16.60
C ALA A 513 -1.73 -2.67 -16.57
N GLU A 514 -0.84 -2.41 -17.53
CA GLU A 514 0.38 -3.21 -17.68
C GLU A 514 1.61 -2.45 -17.21
N ILE A 515 2.43 -3.10 -16.38
CA ILE A 515 3.80 -2.66 -16.09
C ILE A 515 4.65 -3.01 -17.32
N ARG A 516 5.15 -1.99 -18.01
CA ARG A 516 5.76 -2.09 -19.34
C ARG A 516 7.27 -2.35 -19.32
N ASP A 517 7.73 -3.15 -18.36
CA ASP A 517 9.11 -3.61 -18.25
C ASP A 517 9.16 -5.13 -18.07
N PRO A 518 10.16 -5.80 -18.67
CA PRO A 518 10.37 -7.23 -18.47
C PRO A 518 10.81 -7.51 -17.02
N ILE A 519 9.89 -8.02 -16.20
CA ILE A 519 10.18 -8.39 -14.79
C ILE A 519 11.12 -9.60 -14.69
N ALA A 520 11.19 -10.41 -15.75
CA ALA A 520 12.13 -11.51 -15.88
C ALA A 520 13.56 -11.04 -16.26
N HIS A 521 13.76 -9.74 -16.55
CA HIS A 521 15.06 -9.21 -16.97
C HIS A 521 16.12 -9.31 -15.86
N ARG A 522 17.40 -9.47 -16.24
CA ARG A 522 18.56 -9.54 -15.33
C ARG A 522 18.63 -8.36 -14.37
N ASP A 523 18.42 -7.16 -14.91
CA ASP A 523 18.60 -5.92 -14.14
C ASP A 523 17.31 -5.51 -13.39
N PHE A 524 16.26 -6.32 -13.42
CA PHE A 524 15.04 -6.04 -12.67
C PHE A 524 15.29 -6.14 -11.15
N LEU A 525 14.98 -5.07 -10.43
CA LEU A 525 15.08 -4.99 -8.96
C LEU A 525 13.68 -5.12 -8.33
N PRO A 526 13.36 -6.24 -7.64
CA PRO A 526 12.07 -6.42 -6.97
C PRO A 526 11.72 -5.28 -6.00
N ALA A 527 12.73 -4.74 -5.30
CA ALA A 527 12.58 -3.57 -4.42
C ALA A 527 11.82 -2.41 -5.08
N ASN A 528 12.04 -2.15 -6.38
CA ASN A 528 11.40 -1.03 -7.08
C ASN A 528 9.87 -1.15 -7.13
N LEU A 529 9.33 -2.32 -7.45
CA LEU A 529 7.89 -2.54 -7.44
C LEU A 529 7.32 -2.71 -6.04
N ILE A 530 8.11 -3.20 -5.09
CA ILE A 530 7.71 -3.24 -3.68
C ILE A 530 7.47 -1.81 -3.17
N ARG A 531 8.36 -0.85 -3.51
CA ARG A 531 8.22 0.57 -3.13
C ARG A 531 6.94 1.19 -3.69
N PHE A 532 6.65 0.94 -4.97
CA PHE A 532 5.38 1.37 -5.60
C PHE A 532 4.16 0.88 -4.82
N PHE A 533 4.11 -0.43 -4.54
CA PHE A 533 2.97 -1.01 -3.82
C PHE A 533 2.87 -0.46 -2.40
N LEU A 534 4.00 -0.31 -1.70
CA LEU A 534 4.02 0.27 -0.36
C LEU A 534 3.54 1.74 -0.32
N ALA A 535 3.90 2.53 -1.32
CA ALA A 535 3.40 3.89 -1.49
C ALA A 535 1.87 3.89 -1.62
N SER A 536 1.31 2.96 -2.41
CA SER A 536 -0.15 2.85 -2.58
C SER A 536 -0.90 2.51 -1.28
N LEU A 537 -0.27 1.71 -0.41
CA LEU A 537 -0.81 1.38 0.91
C LEU A 537 -0.68 2.53 1.91
N GLY A 538 0.24 3.48 1.68
CA GLY A 538 0.48 4.62 2.54
C GLY A 538 1.66 4.44 3.52
N VAL A 539 2.60 3.53 3.20
CA VAL A 539 3.85 3.44 3.96
C VAL A 539 4.71 4.66 3.69
N ARG A 540 5.18 5.29 4.76
CA ARG A 540 6.16 6.37 4.70
C ARG A 540 7.56 5.80 5.00
N GLY A 541 8.58 6.43 4.43
CA GLY A 541 9.95 5.97 4.60
C GLY A 541 10.22 4.56 4.08
N ALA A 542 9.67 4.24 2.90
CA ALA A 542 9.87 2.94 2.25
C ALA A 542 11.31 2.81 1.70
N THR A 543 12.23 2.44 2.59
CA THR A 543 13.67 2.31 2.33
C THR A 543 14.04 0.85 2.01
N PRO A 544 14.63 0.58 0.84
CA PRO A 544 15.17 -0.75 0.56
C PRO A 544 16.40 -1.03 1.43
N LEU A 545 16.52 -2.28 1.90
CA LEU A 545 17.73 -2.77 2.58
C LEU A 545 18.54 -3.75 1.74
N SER A 546 17.96 -4.13 0.61
CA SER A 546 18.55 -4.96 -0.42
C SER A 546 17.64 -4.88 -1.63
N ILE A 547 18.09 -5.47 -2.73
CA ILE A 547 17.26 -5.65 -3.93
C ILE A 547 15.97 -6.46 -3.68
N ARG A 548 15.85 -7.19 -2.56
CA ARG A 548 14.74 -8.13 -2.28
C ARG A 548 13.72 -7.61 -1.27
N TYR A 549 14.08 -6.64 -0.43
CA TYR A 549 13.27 -6.23 0.72
C TYR A 549 13.25 -4.72 0.92
N VAL A 550 12.07 -4.21 1.25
CA VAL A 550 11.84 -2.80 1.58
C VAL A 550 11.27 -2.73 2.99
N ARG A 551 11.83 -1.88 3.85
CA ARG A 551 11.31 -1.58 5.18
C ARG A 551 10.62 -0.23 5.18
N GLY A 552 9.76 -0.02 6.16
CA GLY A 552 9.11 1.26 6.41
C GLY A 552 8.19 1.17 7.61
N THR A 553 7.51 2.26 7.93
CA THR A 553 6.56 2.31 9.06
C THR A 553 5.16 2.66 8.56
N PHE A 554 4.17 1.96 9.12
CA PHE A 554 2.77 2.38 9.03
C PHE A 554 2.40 3.21 10.24
N PHE A 555 1.51 4.17 10.03
CA PHE A 555 0.83 4.93 11.09
C PHE A 555 1.71 5.71 12.07
N GLN A 556 2.97 5.95 11.70
CA GLN A 556 3.83 6.86 12.44
C GLN A 556 3.25 8.28 12.42
N ASP A 557 3.26 8.95 13.57
CA ASP A 557 2.66 10.28 13.79
C ASP A 557 1.14 10.36 13.56
N GLN A 558 0.45 9.23 13.37
CA GLN A 558 -0.99 9.22 13.17
C GLN A 558 -1.76 9.30 14.49
N PRO A 559 -3.01 9.81 14.47
CA PRO A 559 -3.85 9.99 15.66
C PRO A 559 -3.91 8.76 16.57
N LEU A 560 -3.92 8.99 17.88
CA LEU A 560 -4.27 7.99 18.89
C LEU A 560 -5.81 7.91 19.04
N PRO A 561 -6.36 6.87 19.69
CA PRO A 561 -7.80 6.76 19.92
C PRO A 561 -8.42 7.97 20.63
N SER A 562 -7.67 8.64 21.52
CA SER A 562 -8.11 9.90 22.15
C SER A 562 -8.27 11.04 21.14
N ASP A 563 -7.38 11.12 20.16
CA ASP A 563 -7.37 12.17 19.14
C ASP A 563 -8.56 11.99 18.18
N LEU A 564 -8.94 10.74 17.86
CA LEU A 564 -10.08 10.43 17.00
C LEU A 564 -11.42 10.97 17.57
N ARG A 565 -11.60 10.95 18.91
CA ARG A 565 -12.85 11.38 19.55
C ARG A 565 -13.11 12.88 19.42
N HIS A 566 -12.04 13.67 19.43
CA HIS A 566 -12.10 15.13 19.37
C HIS A 566 -12.20 15.65 17.93
N GLY A 567 -12.15 14.78 16.91
CA GLY A 567 -12.31 15.17 15.51
C GLY A 567 -11.17 16.06 14.99
N ALA A 568 -11.49 16.93 14.02
CA ALA A 568 -10.50 17.72 13.27
C ALA A 568 -9.64 18.67 14.13
N GLU A 569 -10.12 19.10 15.30
CA GLU A 569 -9.36 19.92 16.26
C GLU A 569 -8.07 19.21 16.71
N ALA A 570 -8.09 17.88 16.85
CA ALA A 570 -6.90 17.08 17.14
C ALA A 570 -6.06 16.75 15.89
N GLY A 571 -6.67 16.78 14.70
CA GLY A 571 -5.96 16.61 13.43
C GLY A 571 -5.00 17.77 13.13
N GLU A 572 -5.29 18.97 13.64
CA GLU A 572 -4.40 20.14 13.59
C GLU A 572 -3.30 20.08 14.67
N LEU A 573 -3.63 19.59 15.88
CA LEU A 573 -2.64 19.26 16.91
C LEU A 573 -1.67 18.14 16.49
N ALA A 574 -2.15 17.11 15.76
CA ALA A 574 -1.32 16.08 15.15
C ALA A 574 -0.52 16.59 13.93
N ARG A 575 -0.93 17.71 13.33
CA ARG A 575 -0.21 18.41 12.24
C ARG A 575 0.93 19.30 12.75
N GLY A 576 1.09 19.48 14.06
CA GLY A 576 2.20 20.22 14.65
C GLY A 576 2.09 21.73 14.47
N ILE A 577 0.87 22.28 14.48
CA ILE A 577 0.68 23.73 14.64
C ILE A 577 0.86 24.04 16.12
N MET A 578 2.10 24.29 16.52
CA MET A 578 2.38 25.08 17.73
C MET A 578 2.17 26.54 17.34
N THR A 579 0.98 27.10 17.59
CA THR A 579 0.93 28.52 17.91
C THR A 579 1.45 28.63 19.34
N GLU A 580 2.64 29.19 19.50
CA GLU A 580 3.07 29.72 20.80
C GLU A 580 1.98 30.71 21.24
N ALA A 581 1.23 30.33 22.28
CA ALA A 581 0.38 31.26 22.98
C ALA A 581 1.30 32.31 23.61
N VAL A 582 1.23 33.53 23.09
CA VAL A 582 1.72 34.73 23.74
C VAL A 582 1.10 34.76 25.14
N ILE A 583 1.94 34.66 26.17
CA ILE A 583 1.64 35.21 27.50
C ILE A 583 2.00 36.69 27.44
#